data_AF-A0A644ZVE5-F1
#
_entry.id   AF-A0A644ZVE5-F1
#
_cell.length_a   1.000
_cell.length_b   1.000
_cell.length_c   1.000
_cell.angle_alpha   90.00
_cell.angle_beta   90.00
_cell.angle_gamma   90.00
#
_symmetry.space_group_name_H-M   'P 1'
#
loop_
_entity.id
_entity.type
_entity.pdbx_description
1 polymer ?
#
loop_
_entity_poly.entity_id
_entity_poly.type
_entity_poly.pdbx_seq_one_letter_code
_entity_poly.pdbx_strand_id
1 'polypeptide(L)'
;MPKQMKNEYSRVLFGGAMPSSTNYKEGNSFKHYLHCLRIQSEVVSKSTYTDTRNFQFAQLETAARILNGLHNERIKGQERDFGEICDVNEAAIHIFDKEFGFAMEQEW
;
A
#
# COMPACT_ATOMS: atom_id res chain seq x y z
N MET A 1 -9.16 4.90 8.18
CA MET A 1 -8.01 5.38 7.39
C MET A 1 -6.82 5.68 8.29
N PRO A 2 -5.60 5.21 7.97
CA PRO A 2 -4.39 5.52 8.73
C PRO A 2 -4.22 7.03 8.91
N LYS A 3 -3.89 7.48 10.13
CA LYS A 3 -3.83 8.92 10.46
C LYS A 3 -2.84 9.67 9.57
N GLN A 4 -1.71 9.03 9.29
CA GLN A 4 -0.62 9.58 8.48
C GLN A 4 -1.00 9.80 7.01
N MET A 5 -1.94 9.03 6.46
CA MET A 5 -2.36 9.14 5.06
C MET A 5 -3.45 10.19 4.83
N LYS A 6 -4.00 10.77 5.90
CA LYS A 6 -5.13 11.71 5.82
C LYS A 6 -4.73 12.97 5.06
N ASN A 7 -5.53 13.32 4.07
CA ASN A 7 -5.41 14.59 3.34
C ASN A 7 -6.77 15.15 2.97
N GLU A 8 -6.77 16.38 2.46
CA GLU A 8 -7.99 17.08 2.04
C GLU A 8 -8.73 16.36 0.90
N TYR A 9 -8.00 15.65 0.04
CA TYR A 9 -8.56 15.02 -1.15
C TYR A 9 -9.50 13.86 -0.82
N SER A 10 -9.28 13.12 0.28
CA SER A 10 -10.19 12.04 0.72
C SER A 10 -11.08 12.41 1.91
N ARG A 11 -10.94 13.61 2.47
CA ARG A 11 -11.64 14.05 3.68
C ARG A 11 -13.16 13.83 3.59
N VAL A 12 -13.75 14.14 2.44
CA VAL A 12 -15.20 14.04 2.21
C VAL A 12 -15.71 12.60 2.30
N LEU A 13 -14.93 11.61 1.85
CA LEU A 13 -15.33 10.19 1.91
C LEU A 13 -15.47 9.66 3.34
N PHE A 14 -14.75 10.26 4.28
CA PHE A 14 -14.71 9.83 5.68
C PHE A 14 -15.35 10.85 6.63
N GLY A 15 -16.02 11.88 6.08
CA GLY A 15 -16.66 12.97 6.82
C GLY A 15 -18.15 12.74 7.13
N GLY A 16 -18.73 11.61 6.71
CA GLY A 16 -20.13 11.24 6.95
C GLY A 16 -21.16 11.82 5.97
N ALA A 17 -20.73 12.61 4.99
CA ALA A 17 -21.60 13.08 3.90
C ALA A 17 -21.87 11.95 2.90
N MET A 18 -23.09 11.86 2.36
CA MET A 18 -23.40 10.88 1.29
C MET A 18 -22.55 11.20 0.05
N PRO A 19 -21.76 10.25 -0.49
CA PRO A 19 -20.86 10.51 -1.63
C PRO A 19 -21.57 11.12 -2.85
N SER A 20 -22.79 10.67 -3.16
CA SER A 20 -23.62 11.17 -4.26
C SER A 20 -24.07 12.62 -4.12
N SER A 21 -23.97 13.20 -2.91
CA SER A 21 -24.30 14.60 -2.61
C SER A 21 -23.06 15.50 -2.55
N THR A 22 -21.88 14.98 -2.89
CA THR A 22 -20.61 15.69 -2.74
C THR A 22 -19.97 15.96 -4.10
N ASN A 23 -19.14 17.01 -4.18
CA ASN A 23 -18.30 17.28 -5.34
C ASN A 23 -17.06 16.36 -5.40
N TYR A 24 -17.13 15.16 -4.80
CA TYR A 24 -16.04 14.20 -4.86
C TYR A 24 -15.93 13.63 -6.28
N LYS A 25 -14.78 13.83 -6.91
CA LYS A 25 -14.50 13.40 -8.29
C LYS A 25 -13.30 12.47 -8.31
N GLU A 26 -13.14 11.75 -9.41
CA GLU A 26 -11.98 10.89 -9.66
C GLU A 26 -10.63 11.61 -9.48
N GLY A 27 -10.55 12.88 -9.87
CA GLY A 27 -9.35 13.69 -9.64
C GLY A 27 -8.95 13.81 -8.15
N ASN A 28 -9.92 13.75 -7.22
CA ASN A 28 -9.63 13.70 -5.79
C ASN A 28 -9.08 12.32 -5.39
N SER A 29 -9.64 11.23 -5.92
CA SER A 29 -9.11 9.88 -5.73
C SER A 29 -7.66 9.78 -6.19
N PHE A 30 -7.35 10.33 -7.37
CA PHE A 30 -6.01 10.29 -7.93
C PHE A 30 -5.00 11.10 -7.10
N LYS A 31 -5.35 12.33 -6.67
CA LYS A 31 -4.49 13.11 -5.78
C LYS A 31 -4.30 12.44 -4.42
N HIS A 32 -5.37 11.82 -3.90
CA HIS A 32 -5.31 11.06 -2.67
C HIS A 32 -4.33 9.87 -2.79
N TYR A 33 -4.42 9.13 -3.90
CA TYR A 33 -3.53 8.02 -4.22
C TYR A 33 -2.05 8.47 -4.25
N LEU A 34 -1.74 9.54 -4.99
CA LEU A 34 -0.36 10.06 -5.08
C LEU A 34 0.21 10.49 -3.72
N HIS A 35 -0.63 11.06 -2.86
CA HIS A 35 -0.21 11.41 -1.50
C HIS A 35 0.10 10.17 -0.66
N CYS A 36 -0.75 9.14 -0.71
CA CYS A 36 -0.50 7.87 -0.02
C CYS A 36 0.77 7.19 -0.53
N LEU A 37 0.97 7.18 -1.85
CA LEU A 37 2.17 6.63 -2.48
C LEU A 37 3.43 7.36 -2.01
N ARG A 38 3.41 8.70 -1.98
CA ARG A 38 4.52 9.50 -1.45
C ARG A 38 4.87 9.11 -0.02
N ILE A 39 3.88 9.02 0.88
CA ILE A 39 4.13 8.65 2.28
C ILE A 39 4.73 7.25 2.36
N GLN A 40 4.19 6.30 1.59
CA GLN A 40 4.72 4.94 1.54
C GLN A 40 6.19 4.93 1.11
N SER A 41 6.56 5.71 0.09
CA SER A 41 7.95 5.88 -0.34
C SER A 41 8.84 6.54 0.72
N GLU A 42 8.33 7.52 1.47
CA GLU A 42 9.10 8.21 2.52
C GLU A 42 9.41 7.29 3.71
N VAL A 43 8.52 6.34 4.04
CA VAL A 43 8.68 5.46 5.21
C VAL A 43 9.27 4.09 4.86
N VAL A 44 9.58 3.84 3.59
CA VAL A 44 9.94 2.50 3.13
C VAL A 44 11.28 2.01 3.70
N SER A 45 12.29 2.89 3.71
CA SER A 45 13.64 2.57 4.18
C SER A 45 13.71 2.61 5.70
N LYS A 46 14.39 1.63 6.29
CA LYS A 46 14.68 1.52 7.72
C LYS A 46 16.18 1.63 7.95
N SER A 47 16.58 1.61 9.22
CA SER A 47 17.99 1.67 9.64
C SER A 47 18.84 0.48 9.18
N THR A 48 18.21 -0.66 8.87
CA THR A 48 18.92 -1.85 8.38
C THR A 48 18.19 -2.44 7.18
N TYR A 49 18.93 -3.19 6.36
CA TYR A 49 18.37 -3.94 5.25
C TYR A 49 17.31 -4.93 5.74
N THR A 50 17.62 -5.69 6.80
CA THR A 50 16.72 -6.66 7.40
C THR A 50 15.41 -6.01 7.87
N ASP A 51 15.48 -4.85 8.54
CA ASP A 51 14.29 -4.13 8.98
C ASP A 51 13.47 -3.61 7.79
N THR A 52 14.13 -3.16 6.73
CA THR A 52 13.46 -2.70 5.50
C THR A 52 12.74 -3.84 4.81
N ARG A 53 13.41 -4.99 4.65
CA ARG A 53 12.84 -6.22 4.07
C ARG A 53 11.65 -6.71 4.89
N ASN A 54 11.80 -6.79 6.21
CA ASN A 54 10.74 -7.22 7.11
C ASN A 54 9.54 -6.25 7.08
N PHE A 55 9.81 -4.94 7.01
CA PHE A 55 8.77 -3.92 6.87
C PHE A 55 7.99 -4.09 5.57
N GLN A 56 8.67 -4.35 4.45
CA GLN A 56 8.02 -4.61 3.16
C GLN A 56 7.12 -5.85 3.21
N PHE A 57 7.60 -6.97 3.76
CA PHE A 57 6.79 -8.16 3.93
C PHE A 57 5.56 -7.92 4.81
N ALA A 58 5.71 -7.23 5.95
CA ALA A 58 4.58 -6.90 6.82
C ALA A 58 3.52 -6.03 6.10
N GLN A 59 3.95 -5.12 5.23
CA GLN A 59 3.06 -4.28 4.42
C GLN A 59 2.31 -5.09 3.37
N LEU A 60 3.00 -6.00 2.66
CA LEU A 60 2.40 -6.89 1.66
C LEU A 60 1.41 -7.86 2.31
N GLU A 61 1.77 -8.48 3.43
CA GLU A 61 0.89 -9.37 4.17
C GLU A 61 -0.38 -8.63 4.66
N THR A 62 -0.22 -7.41 5.15
CA THR A 62 -1.35 -6.57 5.57
C THR A 62 -2.25 -6.24 4.39
N ALA A 63 -1.68 -5.90 3.23
CA ALA A 63 -2.45 -5.63 2.02
C ALA A 63 -3.21 -6.87 1.55
N ALA A 64 -2.57 -8.04 1.50
CA ALA A 64 -3.18 -9.31 1.13
C ALA A 64 -4.34 -9.68 2.07
N ARG A 65 -4.17 -9.50 3.39
CA ARG A 65 -5.25 -9.73 4.38
C ARG A 65 -6.44 -8.81 4.16
N ILE A 66 -6.21 -7.52 3.87
CA ILE A 66 -7.28 -6.57 3.59
C ILE A 66 -8.02 -6.96 2.30
N LEU A 67 -7.30 -7.27 1.22
CA LEU A 67 -7.88 -7.66 -0.06
C LEU A 67 -8.72 -8.94 0.08
N ASN A 68 -8.19 -9.96 0.76
CA ASN A 68 -8.93 -11.18 1.04
C ASN A 68 -10.20 -10.93 1.86
N GLY A 69 -10.13 -10.04 2.86
CA GLY A 69 -11.31 -9.61 3.62
C GLY A 69 -12.38 -8.96 2.74
N LEU A 70 -11.99 -8.08 1.83
CA LEU A 70 -12.90 -7.43 0.88
C LEU A 70 -13.50 -8.45 -0.11
N HIS A 71 -12.70 -9.40 -0.60
CA HIS A 71 -13.14 -10.46 -1.49
C HIS A 71 -14.16 -11.39 -0.84
N ASN A 72 -13.98 -11.71 0.45
CA ASN A 72 -14.95 -12.49 1.22
C ASN A 72 -16.31 -11.79 1.31
N GLU A 73 -16.33 -10.46 1.39
CA GLU A 73 -17.53 -9.62 1.33
C GLU A 73 -18.01 -9.34 -0.10
N ARG A 74 -17.46 -10.03 -1.10
CA ARG A 74 -17.77 -9.87 -2.54
C ARG A 74 -17.46 -8.48 -3.10
N ILE A 75 -16.61 -7.70 -2.43
CA ILE A 75 -16.12 -6.41 -2.90
C ILE A 75 -14.88 -6.67 -3.76
N LYS A 76 -15.00 -6.50 -5.08
CA LYS A 76 -13.91 -6.78 -6.03
C LYS A 76 -13.43 -5.52 -6.76
N GLY A 77 -12.14 -5.46 -7.06
CA GLY A 77 -11.52 -4.37 -7.82
C GLY A 77 -11.84 -4.35 -9.32
N GLN A 78 -12.56 -5.35 -9.85
CA GLN A 78 -12.72 -5.61 -11.29
C GLN A 78 -11.33 -5.66 -11.97
N GLU A 79 -11.06 -4.81 -12.97
CA GLU A 79 -9.76 -4.72 -13.65
C GLU A 79 -8.65 -4.07 -12.79
N ARG A 80 -8.98 -3.66 -11.55
CA ARG A 80 -8.05 -3.01 -10.61
C ARG A 80 -7.90 -3.82 -9.32
N ASP A 81 -8.01 -5.14 -9.42
CA ASP A 81 -7.70 -6.02 -8.30
C ASP A 81 -6.17 -6.04 -8.08
N PHE A 82 -5.76 -6.00 -6.81
CA PHE A 82 -4.36 -5.96 -6.40
C PHE A 82 -3.94 -7.26 -5.68
N GLY A 83 -4.74 -8.33 -5.76
CA GLY A 83 -4.38 -9.62 -5.15
C GLY A 83 -3.05 -10.16 -5.68
N GLU A 84 -2.94 -10.31 -7.00
CA GLU A 84 -1.77 -10.91 -7.65
C GLU A 84 -0.49 -10.09 -7.48
N ILE A 85 -0.61 -8.76 -7.33
CA ILE A 85 0.58 -7.91 -7.21
C ILE A 85 1.28 -8.11 -5.86
N CYS A 86 0.58 -8.59 -4.82
CA CYS A 86 1.22 -8.94 -3.55
C CYS A 86 2.22 -10.09 -3.74
N ASP A 87 1.76 -11.19 -4.34
CA ASP A 87 2.57 -12.39 -4.61
C ASP A 87 3.79 -12.07 -5.50
N VAL A 88 3.59 -11.25 -6.53
CA VAL A 88 4.67 -10.82 -7.43
C VAL A 88 5.74 -10.02 -6.67
N ASN A 89 5.35 -9.12 -5.79
CA ASN A 89 6.31 -8.33 -5.00
C ASN A 89 7.04 -9.19 -3.98
N GLU A 90 6.35 -10.12 -3.30
CA GLU A 90 6.99 -11.07 -2.39
C GLU A 90 8.04 -11.92 -3.11
N ALA A 91 7.71 -12.45 -4.29
CA ALA A 91 8.64 -13.21 -5.11
C ALA A 91 9.86 -12.36 -5.53
N ALA A 92 9.65 -11.11 -5.94
CA ALA A 92 10.72 -10.20 -6.31
C ALA A 92 11.66 -9.90 -5.12
N ILE A 93 11.11 -9.66 -3.93
CA ILE A 93 11.90 -9.44 -2.71
C ILE A 93 12.71 -10.70 -2.36
N HIS A 94 12.11 -11.89 -2.47
CA HIS A 94 12.82 -13.15 -2.22
C HIS A 94 13.97 -13.39 -3.18
N ILE A 95 13.80 -13.11 -4.47
CA ILE A 95 14.87 -13.23 -5.47
C ILE A 95 15.97 -12.23 -5.18
N PHE A 96 15.61 -10.97 -4.90
CA PHE A 96 16.58 -9.93 -4.57
C PHE A 96 17.38 -10.26 -3.30
N ASP A 97 16.72 -10.74 -2.26
CA ASP A 97 17.37 -11.16 -1.01
C ASP A 97 18.33 -12.34 -1.21
N LYS A 98 17.92 -13.31 -2.04
CA LYS A 98 18.77 -14.45 -2.39
C LYS A 98 20.04 -14.03 -3.13
N GLU A 99 19.95 -13.04 -4.01
CA GLU A 99 21.06 -12.60 -4.86
C GLU A 99 21.96 -11.56 -4.16
N PHE A 100 21.37 -10.64 -3.41
CA PHE A 100 22.05 -9.45 -2.90
C PHE A 100 21.95 -9.26 -1.38
N GLY A 101 21.16 -10.07 -0.67
CA GLY A 101 20.88 -9.88 0.75
C GLY A 101 22.13 -9.77 1.61
N PHE A 102 23.12 -10.66 1.39
CA PHE A 102 24.39 -10.60 2.12
C PHE A 102 25.16 -9.29 1.91
N ALA A 103 25.23 -8.79 0.67
CA ALA A 103 25.91 -7.53 0.39
C ALA A 103 25.16 -6.34 1.02
N MET A 104 23.82 -6.34 0.91
CA MET A 104 22.98 -5.30 1.48
C MET A 104 23.06 -5.26 3.01
N GLU A 105 23.20 -6.41 3.70
CA GLU A 105 23.41 -6.43 5.15
C GLU A 105 24.72 -5.75 5.60
N GLN A 106 25.70 -5.59 4.71
CA GLN A 106 26.96 -4.91 5.01
C GLN A 106 26.97 -3.42 4.59
N GLU A 107 26.21 -3.05 3.55
CA GLU A 107 26.31 -1.74 2.89
C GLU A 107 25.13 -0.77 3.14
N TRP A 108 24.02 -1.24 3.72
CA TRP A 108 22.74 -0.51 3.83
C TRP A 108 22.78 0.84 4.54
#